data_AF-M5RHH5-F1
#
_entry.id   AF-M5RHH5-F1
#
_cell.length_a   1.000
_cell.length_b   1.000
_cell.length_c   1.000
_cell.angle_alpha   90.00
_cell.angle_beta   90.00
_cell.angle_gamma   90.00
#
_symmetry.space_group_name_H-M   'P 1'
#
loop_
_entity.id
_entity.type
_entity.pdbx_description
1 polymer ?
#
loop_
_entity_poly.entity_id
_entity_poly.type
_entity_poly.pdbx_seq_one_letter_code
_entity_poly.pdbx_strand_id
1 'polypeptide(L)' 'MTRRVQFFNTSSQFVANGLQRAMNGIEAEVRPVIEQKHAHQWNASGFFKRWLLRRQIEREITECIAERLASISPDSLF' A
#
# COMPACT_ATOMS: atom_id res chain seq x y z
N MET A 1 33.84 26.52 32.72
CA MET A 1 33.21 25.25 32.33
C MET A 1 31.88 25.55 31.67
N THR A 2 31.85 25.73 30.35
CA THR A 2 30.66 26.17 29.62
C THR A 2 30.04 24.96 28.93
N ARG A 3 28.92 24.46 29.47
CA ARG A 3 28.18 23.31 28.92
C ARG A 3 27.63 23.71 27.55
N ARG A 4 28.21 23.15 26.49
CA ARG A 4 27.69 23.24 25.13
C ARG A 4 26.38 22.45 25.11
N VAL A 5 25.25 23.16 25.10
CA VAL A 5 23.94 22.55 24.88
C VAL A 5 23.95 22.01 23.46
N GLN A 6 24.16 20.70 23.33
CA GLN A 6 23.93 19.99 22.08
C GLN A 6 22.44 20.10 21.80
N PHE A 7 22.07 20.99 20.88
CA PHE A 7 20.78 20.93 20.22
C PHE A 7 20.77 19.58 19.48
N PHE A 8 20.15 18.57 20.09
CA PHE A 8 19.73 17.39 19.36
C PHE A 8 18.90 17.90 18.19
N ASN A 9 19.45 17.82 16.99
CA ASN A 9 18.72 18.06 15.76
C ASN A 9 17.64 16.98 15.69
N THR A 10 16.47 17.29 16.23
CA THR A 10 15.22 16.58 15.98
C THR A 10 14.78 16.84 14.55
N SER A 11 15.65 16.55 13.58
CA SER A 11 15.20 16.21 12.24
C SER A 11 14.50 14.87 12.36
N SER A 12 13.25 14.93 12.82
CA SER A 12 12.27 13.86 12.76
C SER A 12 12.45 13.18 11.42
N GLN A 13 12.89 11.93 11.45
CA GLN A 13 13.23 11.08 10.31
C GLN A 13 11.94 10.63 9.60
N PHE A 14 11.02 11.56 9.35
CA PHE A 14 9.85 11.31 8.53
C PHE A 14 10.31 11.33 7.08
N VAL A 15 10.48 10.15 6.47
CA VAL A 15 10.63 10.06 5.02
C VAL A 15 9.36 10.66 4.42
N ALA A 16 9.50 11.81 3.74
CA ALA A 16 8.38 12.45 3.06
C ALA A 16 7.71 11.42 2.12
N ASN A 17 6.41 11.19 2.33
CA ASN A 17 5.60 10.20 1.62
C ASN A 17 5.96 8.73 1.90
N GLY A 18 6.62 8.40 3.02
CA GLY A 18 6.99 7.02 3.39
C GLY A 18 5.79 6.06 3.39
N LEU A 19 4.67 6.48 4.00
CA LEU A 19 3.43 5.72 3.98
C LEU A 19 2.90 5.51 2.55
N GLN A 20 2.86 6.55 1.72
CA GLN A 20 2.37 6.44 0.35
C GLN A 20 3.28 5.56 -0.52
N ARG A 21 4.60 5.59 -0.29
CA ARG A 21 5.55 4.68 -0.94
C ARG A 21 5.34 3.24 -0.51
N ALA A 22 5.09 2.99 0.78
CA ALA A 22 4.77 1.66 1.30
C ALA A 22 3.46 1.13 0.69
N MET A 23 2.42 1.97 0.63
CA MET A 23 1.15 1.66 -0.04
C MET A 23 1.36 1.27 -1.51
N ASN A 24 2.11 2.09 -2.26
CA ASN A 24 2.38 1.84 -3.67
C ASN A 24 3.21 0.56 -3.88
N GLY A 25 4.17 0.27 -2.99
CA GLY A 25 4.96 -0.96 -3.03
C GLY A 25 4.09 -2.20 -2.80
N ILE A 26 3.24 -2.16 -1.76
CA ILE A 26 2.29 -3.24 -1.48
C ILE A 26 1.32 -3.42 -2.65
N GLU A 27 0.79 -2.33 -3.20
CA GLU A 27 -0.11 -2.39 -4.35
C GLU A 27 0.56 -3.06 -5.56
N ALA A 28 1.81 -2.70 -5.87
CA ALA A 28 2.56 -3.28 -6.98
C ALA A 28 2.77 -4.80 -6.84
N GLU A 29 2.86 -5.31 -5.62
CA GLU A 29 2.95 -6.76 -5.34
C GLU A 29 1.58 -7.45 -5.41
N VAL A 30 0.54 -6.81 -4.84
CA VAL A 30 -0.78 -7.41 -4.65
C VAL A 30 -1.61 -7.40 -5.94
N ARG A 31 -1.56 -6.29 -6.69
CA ARG A 31 -2.33 -6.09 -7.92
C ARG A 31 -2.16 -7.22 -8.94
N PRO A 32 -0.94 -7.64 -9.35
CA PRO A 32 -0.79 -8.70 -10.35
C PRO A 32 -1.34 -10.05 -9.86
N VAL A 33 -1.24 -10.35 -8.56
CA VAL A 33 -1.77 -11.60 -7.98
C VAL A 33 -3.29 -11.65 -8.06
N ILE A 34 -3.96 -10.55 -7.67
CA ILE A 34 -5.43 -10.46 -7.70
C ILE A 34 -5.93 -10.39 -9.15
N GLU A 35 -5.27 -9.63 -10.02
CA GLU A 35 -5.63 -9.57 -11.43
C GLU A 35 -5.49 -10.94 -12.12
N GLN A 36 -4.42 -11.68 -11.82
CA GLN A 36 -4.23 -13.03 -12.34
C GLN A 36 -5.32 -14.00 -11.85
N LYS A 37 -5.72 -13.91 -10.58
CA LYS A 37 -6.83 -14.70 -10.01
C LYS A 37 -8.15 -14.48 -10.75
N HIS A 38 -8.42 -13.25 -11.20
CA HIS A 38 -9.65 -12.92 -11.92
C HIS A 38 -9.53 -12.93 -13.45
N ALA A 39 -8.35 -13.17 -14.01
CA ALA A 39 -8.10 -13.12 -15.46
C ALA A 39 -9.02 -14.06 -16.27
N HIS A 40 -9.26 -15.27 -15.77
CA HIS A 40 -10.16 -16.23 -16.43
C HIS A 40 -11.61 -15.73 -16.44
N GLN A 41 -12.09 -15.19 -15.31
CA GLN A 41 -13.44 -14.64 -15.20
C GLN A 41 -13.60 -13.39 -16.07
N TRP A 42 -12.57 -12.56 -16.16
CA TRP A 42 -12.56 -11.38 -17.00
C TRP A 42 -12.71 -11.73 -18.48
N ASN A 43 -11.94 -12.70 -18.95
CA ASN A 43 -11.96 -13.16 -20.34
C ASN A 43 -13.29 -13.84 -20.72
N ALA A 44 -13.92 -14.54 -19.77
CA ALA A 44 -15.22 -15.18 -19.98
C ALA A 44 -16.42 -14.21 -19.83
N SER A 45 -16.19 -12.95 -19.44
CA SER A 45 -17.25 -12.02 -19.05
C SER A 45 -17.67 -11.04 -20.16
N GLY A 46 -18.98 -10.81 -20.27
CA GLY A 46 -19.55 -9.70 -21.04
C GLY A 46 -19.29 -8.33 -20.38
N PHE A 47 -19.63 -7.25 -21.09
CA PHE A 47 -19.30 -5.87 -20.69
C PHE A 47 -19.75 -5.49 -19.26
N PHE A 48 -21.02 -5.76 -18.91
CA PHE A 48 -21.54 -5.46 -17.57
C PHE A 48 -20.86 -6.28 -16.46
N LYS A 49 -20.57 -7.56 -16.73
CA LYS A 49 -19.87 -8.42 -15.79
C LYS A 49 -18.43 -7.99 -15.59
N ARG A 50 -17.74 -7.53 -16.65
CA ARG A 50 -16.40 -6.93 -16.53
C ARG A 50 -16.40 -5.67 -15.69
N TRP A 51 -17.41 -4.81 -15.82
CA TRP A 51 -17.51 -3.62 -14.97
C TRP A 51 -17.67 -3.98 -13.49
N LEU A 52 -18.57 -4.92 -13.16
CA LEU A 52 -18.73 -5.42 -11.79
C LEU A 52 -17.44 -6.07 -11.27
N LEU A 53 -16.83 -6.92 -12.09
CA LEU A 53 -15.59 -7.61 -11.75
C LEU A 53 -14.44 -6.63 -11.50
N ARG A 54 -14.36 -5.53 -12.27
CA ARG A 54 -13.39 -4.47 -12.02
C ARG A 54 -13.57 -3.84 -10.64
N ARG A 55 -14.82 -3.55 -10.25
CA ARG A 55 -15.11 -2.98 -8.91
C ARG A 55 -14.76 -3.97 -7.79
N GLN A 56 -14.97 -5.25 -8.02
CA GLN A 56 -14.57 -6.30 -7.09
C GLN A 56 -13.04 -6.38 -6.96
N ILE A 57 -12.30 -6.40 -8.08
CA ILE A 57 -10.83 -6.44 -8.08
C ILE A 57 -10.25 -5.25 -7.32
N GLU A 58 -10.70 -4.02 -7.61
CA GLU A 58 -10.20 -2.82 -6.91
C GLU A 58 -10.51 -2.85 -5.40
N ARG A 59 -11.65 -3.43 -5.01
CA ARG A 59 -11.99 -3.62 -3.60
C ARG A 59 -11.05 -4.64 -2.94
N GLU A 60 -10.83 -5.80 -3.56
CA GLU A 60 -9.92 -6.83 -3.04
C GLU A 60 -8.48 -6.29 -2.91
N ILE A 61 -8.02 -5.49 -3.87
CA ILE A 61 -6.72 -4.81 -3.80
C ILE A 61 -6.66 -3.88 -2.58
N THR A 62 -7.67 -3.03 -2.40
CA THR A 62 -7.72 -2.07 -1.29
C THR A 62 -7.74 -2.77 0.07
N GLU A 63 -8.54 -3.83 0.21
CA GLU A 63 -8.62 -4.63 1.44
C GLU A 63 -7.26 -5.28 1.76
N CYS A 64 -6.60 -5.87 0.76
CA CYS A 64 -5.32 -6.53 0.95
C CYS A 64 -4.18 -5.53 1.24
N ILE A 65 -4.22 -4.33 0.63
CA ILE A 65 -3.34 -3.21 1.00
C ILE A 65 -3.55 -2.82 2.45
N ALA A 66 -4.80 -2.66 2.89
CA ALA A 66 -5.13 -2.27 4.26
C ALA A 66 -4.68 -3.32 5.29
N GLU A 67 -4.86 -4.61 5.00
CA GLU A 67 -4.38 -5.71 5.85
C GLU A 67 -2.85 -5.72 5.98
N ARG A 68 -2.13 -5.55 4.86
CA ARG A 68 -0.67 -5.50 4.86
C ARG A 68 -0.11 -4.21 5.46
N LEU A 69 -0.81 -3.10 5.35
CA LEU A 69 -0.45 -1.87 6.07
C LEU A 69 -0.67 -2.02 7.56
N ALA A 70 -1.76 -2.66 7.99
CA ALA A 70 -2.05 -2.88 9.41
C ALA A 70 -1.04 -3.80 10.09
N SER A 71 -0.37 -4.69 9.33
CA SER A 71 0.72 -5.53 9.83
C SER A 71 2.08 -4.81 9.88
N ILE A 72 2.22 -3.66 9.23
CA ILE A 72 3.42 -2.82 9.31
C ILE A 72 3.33 -1.98 10.59
N SER A 73 4.31 -2.15 11.48
CA SER A 73 4.41 -1.32 12.68
C SER A 73 4.59 0.15 12.28
N PRO A 74 3.92 1.11 12.92
CA PRO A 74 4.17 2.54 12.72
C PRO A 74 5.67 2.88 12.85
N ASP A 75 6.38 2.17 13.74
CA ASP A 75 7.81 2.35 14.00
C ASP A 75 8.73 1.83 12.88
N SER A 76 8.20 1.10 11.90
CA SER A 76 8.96 0.59 10.75
C SER A 76 8.88 1.48 9.49
N LEU A 77 8.16 2.61 9.56
CA LEU A 77 8.06 3.61 8.50
C LEU A 77 9.05 4.78 8.67
N PHE A 78 9.92 4.73 9.68
CA PHE A 78 10.96 5.72 10.01
C PHE A 78 12.33 5.33 9.45
#